data_AF-K0X3G3-F1
#
_entry.id   AF-K0X3G3-F1
#
_cell.length_a   1.000
_cell.length_b   1.000
_cell.length_c   1.000
_cell.angle_alpha   90.00
_cell.angle_beta   90.00
_cell.angle_gamma   90.00
#
_symmetry.space_group_name_H-M   'P 1'
#
loop_
_entity.id
_entity.type
_entity.pdbx_description
1 polymer ?
#
loop_
_entity_poly.entity_id
_entity_poly.type
_entity_poly.pdbx_seq_one_letter_code
_entity_poly.pdbx_strand_id
1 'polypeptide(L)'
;MKKLILLFILTLFGMSRVVAQDNNPSQTSDLKAYVDSLSTKLNTLQHDYDYLYCRHEINQLQSELNDLQHDVNIRSNAILISCYHGGYDSGLYSAYRSSYNALVDLYDSVKERIEVGQRAVRLKILSSNFTQNEIDVLMKGCGTLDRCLSTLQSSLDYCEFVLGMYRDLK
;
A
#
# COMPACT_ATOMS: atom_id res chain seq x y z
N MET A 1 4.41 -13.68 17.19
CA MET A 1 5.14 -12.58 17.87
C MET A 1 4.96 -12.58 19.40
N LYS A 2 3.73 -12.60 19.94
CA LYS A 2 3.50 -12.66 21.41
C LYS A 2 4.22 -13.82 22.14
N LYS A 3 4.30 -15.00 21.52
CA LYS A 3 5.01 -16.18 22.09
C LYS A 3 6.54 -16.05 22.10
N LEU A 4 7.12 -15.34 21.14
CA LEU A 4 8.57 -15.09 21.07
C LEU A 4 9.00 -14.07 22.12
N ILE A 5 8.17 -13.05 22.36
CA ILE A 5 8.36 -12.04 23.41
C ILE A 5 8.34 -12.70 24.80
N LEU A 6 7.41 -13.62 25.04
CA LEU A 6 7.33 -14.35 26.31
C LEU A 6 8.58 -15.23 26.55
N LEU A 7 9.09 -15.87 25.49
CA LEU A 7 10.30 -16.70 25.53
C LEU A 7 11.54 -15.88 25.82
N PHE A 8 11.65 -14.69 25.22
CA PHE A 8 12.77 -13.77 25.43
C PHE A 8 12.79 -13.21 26.87
N ILE A 9 11.62 -12.88 27.42
CA ILE A 9 11.48 -12.44 28.83
C ILE A 9 11.82 -13.58 29.80
N LEU A 10 11.42 -14.82 29.52
CA LEU A 10 11.74 -15.99 30.34
C LEU A 10 13.23 -16.33 30.36
N THR A 11 13.93 -16.21 29.22
CA THR A 11 15.38 -16.44 29.15
C THR A 11 16.18 -15.37 29.88
N LEU A 12 15.72 -14.10 29.85
CA LEU A 12 16.35 -13.01 30.59
C LEU A 12 16.18 -13.17 32.11
N PHE A 13 14.99 -13.57 32.57
CA PHE A 13 14.71 -13.78 34.00
C PHE A 13 15.30 -15.08 34.57
N GLY A 14 15.45 -16.12 33.74
CA GLY A 14 16.03 -17.40 34.15
C GLY A 14 17.50 -17.32 34.55
N MET A 15 18.27 -16.41 33.92
CA MET A 15 19.69 -16.19 34.22
C MET A 15 19.92 -15.27 35.43
N SER A 16 18.89 -14.57 35.91
CA SER A 16 19.00 -13.62 37.05
C SER A 16 18.86 -14.28 38.42
N ARG A 17 18.47 -15.57 38.50
CA ARG A 17 18.21 -16.25 39.79
C ARG A 17 19.46 -16.67 40.57
N VAL A 18 20.67 -16.38 40.09
CA VAL A 18 21.94 -16.71 40.79
C VAL A 18 22.51 -15.52 41.60
N VAL A 19 21.90 -14.34 41.56
CA VAL A 19 22.34 -13.20 42.38
C VAL A 19 21.17 -12.69 43.21
N ALA A 20 20.92 -13.34 44.35
CA ALA A 20 19.98 -12.86 45.35
C ALA A 20 20.71 -12.72 46.69
N GLN A 21 21.46 -11.62 46.89
CA GLN A 21 21.67 -10.99 48.20
C GLN A 21 22.44 -9.67 48.08
N ASP A 22 21.76 -8.62 47.62
CA ASP A 22 22.01 -7.24 48.05
C ASP A 22 20.87 -6.37 47.54
N ASN A 23 19.79 -6.31 48.32
CA ASN A 23 18.59 -5.56 47.93
C ASN A 23 18.80 -4.09 48.32
N ASN A 24 19.68 -3.39 47.60
CA ASN A 24 19.82 -1.94 47.73
C ASN A 24 18.66 -1.28 46.95
N PRO A 25 17.75 -0.52 47.61
CA PRO A 25 16.61 0.10 46.95
C PRO A 25 16.98 0.91 45.70
N SER A 26 18.18 1.51 45.70
CA SER A 26 18.73 2.28 44.56
C SER A 26 18.99 1.44 43.31
N GLN A 27 19.50 0.21 43.44
CA GLN A 27 19.74 -0.66 42.28
C GLN A 27 18.44 -1.13 41.64
N THR A 28 17.41 -1.40 42.45
CA THR A 28 16.05 -1.70 41.97
C THR A 28 15.37 -0.51 41.30
N SER A 29 15.59 0.72 41.77
CA SER A 29 15.04 1.92 41.11
C SER A 29 15.72 2.22 39.78
N ASP A 30 17.04 2.05 39.70
CA ASP A 30 17.82 2.30 38.48
C ASP A 30 17.45 1.29 37.38
N LEU A 31 17.28 0.01 37.75
CA LEU A 31 16.82 -1.01 36.81
C LEU A 31 15.40 -0.73 36.30
N LYS A 32 14.49 -0.28 37.18
CA LYS A 32 13.13 0.09 36.79
C LYS A 32 13.13 1.26 35.81
N ALA A 33 13.87 2.33 36.11
CA ALA A 33 14.00 3.48 35.22
C ALA A 33 14.59 3.10 33.85
N TYR A 34 15.55 2.17 33.83
CA TYR A 34 16.12 1.64 32.60
C TYR A 34 15.09 0.85 31.76
N VAL A 35 14.30 -0.02 32.41
CA VAL A 35 13.23 -0.78 31.75
C VAL A 35 12.14 0.15 31.21
N ASP A 36 11.73 1.17 31.97
CA ASP A 36 10.73 2.16 31.55
C ASP A 36 11.25 2.99 30.35
N SER A 37 12.54 3.35 30.36
CA SER A 37 13.21 4.02 29.24
C SER A 37 13.24 3.16 27.98
N LEU A 38 13.59 1.88 28.11
CA LEU A 38 13.56 0.91 27.01
C LEU A 38 12.14 0.73 26.45
N SER A 39 11.14 0.59 27.31
CA SER A 39 9.75 0.45 26.89
C SER A 39 9.27 1.69 26.13
N THR A 40 9.68 2.89 26.59
CA THR A 40 9.35 4.15 25.91
C THR A 40 9.99 4.20 24.51
N LYS A 41 11.29 3.91 24.41
CA LYS A 41 11.99 3.87 23.12
C LYS A 41 11.39 2.85 22.15
N LEU A 42 11.00 1.68 22.66
CA LEU A 42 10.36 0.64 21.86
C LEU A 42 8.99 1.11 21.34
N ASN A 43 8.19 1.76 22.18
CA ASN A 43 6.90 2.30 21.79
C ASN A 43 7.04 3.39 20.72
N THR A 44 8.01 4.30 20.87
CA THR A 44 8.32 5.30 19.84
C THR A 44 8.74 4.66 18.53
N LEU A 45 9.64 3.67 18.58
CA LEU A 45 10.08 2.98 17.37
C LEU A 45 8.95 2.22 16.67
N GLN A 46 8.06 1.59 17.44
CA GLN A 46 6.90 0.90 16.90
C GLN A 46 5.91 1.88 16.23
N HIS A 47 5.69 3.04 16.85
CA HIS A 47 4.87 4.11 16.28
C HIS A 47 5.44 4.60 14.94
N ASP A 48 6.74 4.92 14.90
CA ASP A 48 7.39 5.44 13.70
C ASP A 48 7.38 4.40 12.57
N TYR A 49 7.62 3.13 12.91
CA TYR A 49 7.52 2.02 11.98
C TYR A 49 6.11 1.90 11.39
N ASP A 50 5.08 1.90 12.23
CA ASP A 50 3.69 1.77 11.78
C ASP A 50 3.29 2.93 10.84
N TYR A 51 3.71 4.16 11.17
CA TYR A 51 3.43 5.32 10.33
C TYR A 51 4.15 5.25 8.98
N LEU A 52 5.45 4.92 8.98
CA LEU A 52 6.23 4.76 7.76
C LEU A 52 5.72 3.63 6.88
N TYR A 53 5.32 2.50 7.48
CA TYR A 53 4.71 1.37 6.79
C TYR A 53 3.45 1.82 6.04
N CYS A 54 2.49 2.45 6.74
CA CYS A 54 1.26 2.93 6.11
C CYS A 54 1.52 3.90 4.96
N ARG A 55 2.48 4.80 5.12
CA ARG A 55 2.84 5.78 4.09
C ARG A 55 3.52 5.12 2.89
N HIS A 56 4.36 4.13 3.13
CA HIS A 56 5.01 3.36 2.08
C HIS A 56 3.98 2.58 1.26
N GLU A 57 3.07 1.85 1.92
CA GLU A 57 1.99 1.09 1.25
C GLU A 57 1.14 2.00 0.35
N ILE A 58 0.73 3.17 0.84
CA ILE A 58 -0.03 4.14 0.03
C ILE A 58 0.78 4.58 -1.20
N ASN A 59 2.05 4.94 -1.01
CA ASN A 59 2.89 5.43 -2.11
C ASN A 59 3.15 4.34 -3.15
N GLN A 60 3.34 3.09 -2.71
CA GLN A 60 3.54 1.96 -3.61
C GLN A 60 2.29 1.71 -4.47
N LEU A 61 1.11 1.64 -3.84
CA LEU A 61 -0.16 1.49 -4.55
C LEU A 61 -0.42 2.64 -5.52
N GLN A 62 -0.06 3.87 -5.13
CA GLN A 62 -0.16 5.03 -6.01
C GLN A 62 0.77 4.92 -7.23
N SER A 63 2.00 4.41 -7.04
CA SER A 63 2.93 4.19 -8.15
C SER A 63 2.37 3.18 -9.15
N GLU A 64 1.87 2.05 -8.66
CA GLU A 64 1.29 1.00 -9.52
C GLU A 64 0.07 1.49 -10.31
N LEU A 65 -0.77 2.33 -9.71
CA LEU A 65 -1.88 2.99 -10.42
C LEU A 65 -1.38 3.89 -11.56
N ASN A 66 -0.36 4.70 -11.29
CA ASN A 66 0.18 5.62 -12.27
C ASN A 66 0.82 4.87 -13.45
N ASP A 67 1.53 3.78 -13.18
CA ASP A 67 2.14 2.94 -14.20
C ASP A 67 1.07 2.31 -15.10
N LEU A 68 0.03 1.71 -14.50
CA LEU A 68 -1.08 1.14 -15.25
C LEU A 68 -1.85 2.21 -16.05
N GLN A 69 -2.02 3.41 -15.49
CA GLN A 69 -2.64 4.52 -16.21
C GLN A 69 -1.81 4.95 -17.43
N HIS A 70 -0.48 4.96 -17.31
CA HIS A 70 0.40 5.25 -18.43
C HIS A 70 0.25 4.22 -19.54
N ASP A 71 0.20 2.94 -19.19
CA ASP A 71 0.01 1.85 -20.14
C ASP A 71 -1.33 1.95 -20.88
N VAL A 72 -2.42 2.22 -20.17
CA VAL A 72 -3.75 2.45 -20.78
C VAL A 72 -3.69 3.62 -21.76
N ASN A 73 -3.10 4.75 -21.37
CA ASN A 73 -2.99 5.92 -22.23
C ASN A 73 -2.15 5.65 -23.49
N ILE A 74 -1.03 4.93 -23.37
CA ILE A 74 -0.21 4.51 -24.52
C ILE A 74 -1.04 3.66 -25.48
N ARG A 75 -1.80 2.68 -24.96
CA ARG A 75 -2.63 1.81 -25.79
C ARG A 75 -3.76 2.56 -26.48
N SER A 76 -4.48 3.43 -25.77
CA SER A 76 -5.49 4.29 -26.36
C SER A 76 -4.94 5.13 -27.52
N ASN A 77 -3.76 5.73 -27.32
CA ASN A 77 -3.11 6.53 -28.36
C ASN A 77 -2.68 5.70 -29.57
N ALA A 78 -2.16 4.48 -29.36
CA ALA A 78 -1.79 3.59 -30.44
C ALA A 78 -3.00 3.21 -31.32
N ILE A 79 -4.13 2.88 -30.68
CA ILE A 79 -5.39 2.59 -31.38
C ILE A 79 -5.86 3.82 -32.15
N LEU A 80 -5.87 5.00 -31.53
CA LEU A 80 -6.30 6.24 -32.16
C LEU A 80 -5.45 6.60 -33.39
N ILE A 81 -4.13 6.39 -33.33
CA ILE A 81 -3.22 6.57 -34.47
C ILE A 81 -3.60 5.61 -35.61
N SER A 82 -3.89 4.33 -35.30
CA SER A 82 -4.38 3.38 -36.30
C SER A 82 -5.71 3.84 -36.92
N CYS A 83 -6.59 4.47 -36.16
CA CYS A 83 -7.81 5.06 -36.73
C CYS A 83 -7.52 6.14 -37.76
N TYR A 84 -6.55 7.02 -37.48
CA TYR A 84 -6.19 8.12 -38.39
C TYR A 84 -5.50 7.66 -39.67
N HIS A 85 -4.72 6.58 -39.63
CA HIS A 85 -4.10 6.03 -40.83
C HIS A 85 -5.11 5.36 -41.78
N GLY A 86 -6.29 4.99 -41.26
CA GLY A 86 -7.35 4.35 -42.03
C GLY A 86 -7.05 2.90 -42.36
N GLY A 87 -8.10 2.15 -42.69
CA GLY A 87 -8.03 0.72 -43.00
C GLY A 87 -8.18 -0.16 -41.76
N TYR A 88 -9.32 -0.85 -41.69
CA TYR A 88 -9.54 -1.87 -40.69
C TYR A 88 -8.69 -3.10 -40.97
N ASP A 89 -7.93 -3.54 -39.95
CA ASP A 89 -7.23 -4.82 -39.94
C ASP A 89 -7.76 -5.67 -38.78
N SER A 90 -8.34 -6.82 -39.11
CA SER A 90 -8.96 -7.71 -38.12
C SER A 90 -7.95 -8.37 -37.16
N GLY A 91 -6.71 -8.59 -37.60
CA GLY A 91 -5.64 -9.13 -36.76
C GLY A 91 -5.16 -8.09 -35.76
N LEU A 92 -4.97 -6.85 -36.21
CA LEU A 92 -4.61 -5.72 -35.36
C LEU A 92 -5.71 -5.41 -34.35
N TYR A 93 -6.98 -5.42 -34.78
CA TYR A 93 -8.12 -5.27 -33.86
C TYR A 93 -8.11 -6.36 -32.78
N SER A 94 -7.87 -7.61 -33.17
CA SER A 94 -7.81 -8.73 -32.22
C SER A 94 -6.67 -8.55 -31.21
N ALA A 95 -5.51 -8.06 -31.66
CA ALA A 95 -4.38 -7.75 -30.77
C ALA A 95 -4.72 -6.61 -29.79
N TYR A 96 -5.34 -5.53 -30.27
CA TYR A 96 -5.78 -4.43 -29.42
C TYR A 96 -6.84 -4.87 -28.41
N ARG A 97 -7.83 -5.67 -28.82
CA ARG A 97 -8.85 -6.21 -27.93
C ARG A 97 -8.26 -7.10 -26.85
N SER A 98 -7.33 -7.98 -27.21
CA SER A 98 -6.63 -8.82 -26.24
C SER A 98 -5.82 -8.00 -25.25
N SER A 99 -5.12 -6.96 -25.73
CA SER A 99 -4.35 -6.07 -24.86
C SER A 99 -5.25 -5.26 -23.92
N TYR A 100 -6.41 -4.80 -24.39
CA TYR A 100 -7.39 -4.09 -23.57
C TYR A 100 -7.93 -4.98 -22.46
N ASN A 101 -8.33 -6.22 -22.78
CA ASN A 101 -8.82 -7.16 -21.77
C ASN A 101 -7.76 -7.42 -20.67
N ALA A 102 -6.49 -7.56 -21.04
CA ALA A 102 -5.40 -7.72 -20.07
C ALA A 102 -5.25 -6.49 -19.15
N LEU A 103 -5.45 -5.27 -19.67
CA LEU A 103 -5.44 -4.05 -18.87
C LEU A 103 -6.64 -3.98 -17.91
N VAL A 104 -7.82 -4.48 -18.32
CA VAL A 104 -8.99 -4.61 -17.44
C VAL A 104 -8.73 -5.61 -16.31
N ASP A 105 -8.17 -6.77 -16.61
CA ASP A 105 -7.82 -7.77 -15.59
C ASP A 105 -6.80 -7.21 -14.58
N LEU A 106 -5.80 -6.46 -15.06
CA LEU A 106 -4.83 -5.77 -14.20
C LEU A 106 -5.49 -4.69 -13.34
N TYR A 107 -6.42 -3.92 -13.89
CA TYR A 107 -7.17 -2.92 -13.14
C TYR A 107 -7.95 -3.55 -11.99
N ASP A 108 -8.65 -4.66 -12.23
CA ASP A 108 -9.42 -5.35 -11.19
C ASP A 108 -8.49 -5.87 -10.07
N SER A 109 -7.33 -6.42 -10.43
CA SER A 109 -6.33 -6.86 -9.45
C SER A 109 -5.76 -5.69 -8.62
N VAL A 110 -5.40 -4.57 -9.28
CA VAL A 110 -4.88 -3.38 -8.60
C VAL A 110 -5.95 -2.76 -7.70
N LYS A 111 -7.20 -2.70 -8.15
CA LYS A 111 -8.34 -2.22 -7.36
C LYS A 111 -8.51 -3.03 -6.08
N GLU A 112 -8.49 -4.37 -6.17
CA GLU A 112 -8.57 -5.22 -4.97
C GLU A 112 -7.41 -4.94 -4.00
N ARG A 113 -6.18 -4.82 -4.51
CA ARG A 113 -5.00 -4.51 -3.69
C ARG A 113 -5.13 -3.16 -2.99
N ILE A 114 -5.70 -2.16 -3.66
CA ILE A 114 -5.94 -0.84 -3.06
C ILE A 114 -6.98 -0.92 -1.96
N GLU A 115 -8.10 -1.62 -2.19
CA GLU A 115 -9.12 -1.80 -1.17
C GLU A 115 -8.56 -2.49 0.08
N VAL A 116 -7.73 -3.51 -0.10
CA VAL A 116 -7.03 -4.21 0.99
C VAL A 116 -6.03 -3.29 1.70
N GLY A 117 -5.19 -2.57 0.95
CA GLY A 117 -4.20 -1.64 1.50
C GLY A 117 -4.85 -0.51 2.30
N GLN A 118 -5.91 0.10 1.78
CA GLN A 118 -6.69 1.12 2.49
C GLN A 118 -7.31 0.57 3.76
N ARG A 119 -7.85 -0.66 3.75
CA ARG A 119 -8.36 -1.32 4.97
C ARG A 119 -7.24 -1.53 5.99
N ALA A 120 -6.07 -2.00 5.56
CA ALA A 120 -4.92 -2.19 6.44
C ALA A 120 -4.47 -0.87 7.10
N VAL A 121 -4.39 0.22 6.33
CA VAL A 121 -4.09 1.56 6.84
C VAL A 121 -5.15 2.02 7.86
N ARG A 122 -6.45 1.87 7.55
CA ARG A 122 -7.53 2.25 8.46
C ARG A 122 -7.50 1.44 9.76
N LEU A 123 -7.20 0.14 9.68
CA LEU A 123 -7.02 -0.70 10.87
C LEU A 123 -5.84 -0.24 11.71
N LYS A 124 -4.72 0.13 11.08
CA LYS A 124 -3.56 0.69 11.78
C LYS A 124 -3.88 2.01 12.48
N ILE A 125 -4.63 2.90 11.83
CA ILE A 125 -5.13 4.15 12.43
C ILE A 125 -5.97 3.87 13.69
N LEU A 126 -6.80 2.83 13.68
CA LEU A 126 -7.63 2.47 14.84
C LEU A 126 -6.85 1.76 15.95
N SER A 127 -5.73 1.08 15.62
CA SER A 127 -4.97 0.27 16.57
C SER A 127 -3.75 0.95 17.17
N SER A 128 -3.26 2.02 16.55
CA SER A 128 -2.01 2.71 16.90
C SER A 128 -2.29 4.13 17.38
N ASN A 129 -1.39 4.68 18.21
CA ASN A 129 -1.54 6.02 18.81
C ASN A 129 -1.02 7.13 17.87
N PHE A 130 -1.51 7.19 16.63
CA PHE A 130 -1.13 8.25 15.71
C PHE A 130 -1.67 9.62 16.16
N THR A 131 -0.92 10.67 15.86
CA THR A 131 -1.39 12.04 16.01
C THR A 131 -2.45 12.37 14.96
N GLN A 132 -3.27 13.38 15.22
CA GLN A 132 -4.29 13.82 14.24
C GLN A 132 -3.67 14.21 12.90
N ASN A 133 -2.52 14.89 12.91
CA ASN A 133 -1.80 15.27 11.68
C ASN A 133 -1.40 14.05 10.85
N GLU A 134 -0.92 12.98 11.50
CA GLU A 134 -0.54 11.74 10.80
C GLU A 134 -1.76 11.03 10.23
N ILE A 135 -2.87 10.98 10.99
CA ILE A 135 -4.15 10.44 10.52
C ILE A 135 -4.62 11.20 9.28
N ASP A 136 -4.58 12.54 9.31
CA ASP A 136 -5.01 13.38 8.19
C ASP A 136 -4.17 13.11 6.93
N VAL A 137 -2.85 12.95 7.09
CA VAL A 137 -1.94 12.60 5.99
C VAL A 137 -2.28 11.22 5.40
N LEU A 138 -2.46 10.21 6.25
CA LEU A 138 -2.78 8.85 5.80
C LEU A 138 -4.15 8.77 5.13
N MET A 139 -5.16 9.46 5.66
CA MET A 139 -6.50 9.53 5.08
C MET A 139 -6.50 10.29 3.75
N LYS A 140 -5.76 11.39 3.64
CA LYS A 140 -5.54 12.09 2.37
C LYS A 140 -4.85 11.21 1.33
N GLY A 141 -3.90 10.39 1.76
CA GLY A 141 -3.27 9.37 0.93
C GLY A 141 -4.28 8.37 0.39
N CYS A 142 -5.13 7.79 1.24
CA CYS A 142 -6.20 6.90 0.82
C CYS A 142 -7.15 7.56 -0.19
N GLY A 143 -7.59 8.80 0.07
CA GLY A 143 -8.44 9.54 -0.86
C GLY A 143 -7.73 9.98 -2.16
N THR A 144 -6.40 9.92 -2.21
CA THR A 144 -5.65 10.08 -3.45
C THR A 144 -5.72 8.81 -4.29
N LEU A 145 -5.60 7.64 -3.67
CA LEU A 145 -5.78 6.34 -4.35
C LEU A 145 -7.17 6.23 -4.99
N ASP A 146 -8.23 6.63 -4.28
CA ASP A 146 -9.61 6.61 -4.81
C ASP A 146 -9.77 7.46 -6.08
N ARG A 147 -9.14 8.65 -6.09
CA ARG A 147 -9.13 9.56 -7.25
C ARG A 147 -8.32 9.00 -8.42
N CYS A 148 -7.17 8.40 -8.14
CA CYS A 148 -6.35 7.73 -9.15
C CYS A 148 -7.10 6.54 -9.78
N LEU A 149 -7.77 5.71 -8.98
CA LEU A 149 -8.63 4.62 -9.46
C LEU A 149 -9.74 5.12 -10.38
N SER A 150 -10.44 6.18 -9.99
CA SER A 150 -11.53 6.76 -10.80
C SER A 150 -11.01 7.31 -12.12
N THR A 151 -9.84 7.96 -12.10
CA THR A 151 -9.18 8.46 -13.31
C THR A 151 -8.76 7.30 -14.22
N LEU A 152 -8.17 6.24 -13.67
CA LEU A 152 -7.77 5.05 -14.42
C LEU A 152 -8.97 4.36 -15.07
N GLN A 153 -10.09 4.22 -14.34
CA GLN A 153 -11.33 3.68 -14.90
C GLN A 153 -11.80 4.53 -16.10
N SER A 154 -11.78 5.86 -15.97
CA SER A 154 -12.13 6.76 -17.08
C SER A 154 -11.19 6.60 -18.29
N SER A 155 -9.90 6.38 -18.05
CA SER A 155 -8.92 6.07 -19.11
C SER A 155 -9.21 4.74 -19.81
N LEU A 156 -9.65 3.71 -19.08
CA LEU A 156 -10.06 2.42 -19.65
C LEU A 156 -11.34 2.55 -20.48
N ASP A 157 -12.32 3.31 -19.99
CA ASP A 157 -13.55 3.60 -20.74
C ASP A 157 -13.24 4.32 -22.05
N TYR A 158 -12.30 5.27 -22.03
CA TYR A 158 -11.80 5.93 -23.24
C TYR A 158 -11.07 4.96 -24.18
N CYS A 159 -10.27 4.03 -23.66
CA CYS A 159 -9.59 3.00 -24.44
C CYS A 159 -10.58 2.10 -25.18
N GLU A 160 -11.62 1.63 -24.50
CA GLU A 160 -12.69 0.83 -25.11
C GLU A 160 -13.45 1.63 -26.19
N PHE A 161 -13.69 2.92 -25.94
CA PHE A 161 -14.31 3.81 -26.92
C PHE A 161 -13.49 3.90 -28.22
N VAL A 162 -12.18 4.19 -28.14
CA VAL A 162 -11.33 4.28 -29.33
C VAL A 162 -11.17 2.92 -30.02
N LEU A 163 -11.19 1.82 -29.27
CA LEU A 163 -11.22 0.47 -29.83
C LEU A 163 -12.51 0.19 -30.63
N GLY A 164 -13.65 0.69 -30.14
CA GLY A 164 -14.92 0.69 -30.86
C GLY A 164 -14.83 1.47 -32.16
N MET A 165 -14.26 2.68 -32.13
CA MET A 165 -14.04 3.48 -33.34
C MET A 165 -13.19 2.71 -34.37
N TYR A 166 -12.12 2.05 -33.95
CA TYR A 166 -11.25 1.30 -34.86
C TYR A 166 -11.99 0.13 -35.53
N ARG A 167 -12.82 -0.59 -34.77
CA ARG A 167 -13.67 -1.68 -35.30
C ARG A 167 -14.63 -1.17 -36.39
N ASP A 168 -15.16 0.03 -36.21
CA ASP A 168 -16.19 0.60 -37.07
C ASP A 168 -15.63 1.17 -38.39
N LEU A 169 -14.30 1.09 -38.60
CA LEU A 169 -13.64 1.37 -39.89
C LEU A 169 -13.80 0.24 -40.92
N LYS A 170 -14.42 -0.88 -40.54
CA LYS A 170 -14.65 -2.07 -41.36
C LYS A 170 -15.52 -1.79 -42.59
#